data_AF-A0A932HLE3-F1
#
_entry.id   AF-A0A932HLE3-F1
#
_cell.length_a   1.000
_cell.length_b   1.000
_cell.length_c   1.000
_cell.angle_alpha   90.00
_cell.angle_beta   90.00
_cell.angle_gamma   90.00
#
_symmetry.space_group_name_H-M   'P 1'
#
loop_
_entity.id
_entity.type
_entity.pdbx_description
1 polymer ?
#
loop_
_entity_poly.entity_id
_entity_poly.type
_entity_poly.pdbx_seq_one_letter_code
_entity_poly.pdbx_strand_id
1 'polypeptide(L)' 'ALVVSRKGTGEAADLELLKTVRRAAPDTPLFVGSGATPETIRTLFEIADGAIVGTAIKKDGKLSNPIDPARVERLVRAAR' A
#
# COMPACT_ATOMS: atom_id res chain seq x y z
N ALA A 1 -11.51 2.56 -11.22
CA ALA A 1 -10.40 2.06 -10.39
C ALA A 1 -10.98 1.37 -9.16
N LEU A 2 -10.35 0.30 -8.68
CA LEU A 2 -10.70 -0.43 -7.46
C LEU A 2 -9.63 -0.17 -6.40
N VAL A 3 -10.06 0.00 -5.15
CA VAL A 3 -9.17 0.11 -3.99
C VAL A 3 -9.41 -1.08 -3.07
N VAL A 4 -8.36 -1.86 -2.81
CA VAL A 4 -8.41 -3.01 -1.90
C VAL A 4 -7.76 -2.61 -0.58
N SER A 5 -8.52 -2.71 0.52
CA SER A 5 -8.06 -2.42 1.88
C SER A 5 -8.53 -3.52 2.83
N ARG A 6 -7.72 -3.82 3.85
CA ARG A 6 -8.17 -4.61 5.01
C ARG A 6 -8.98 -3.75 5.99
N LYS A 7 -9.74 -4.42 6.85
CA LYS A 7 -10.52 -3.81 7.95
C LYS A 7 -9.65 -3.23 9.09
N GLY A 8 -8.37 -3.62 9.20
CA GLY A 8 -7.49 -3.22 10.32
C GLY A 8 -6.20 -2.53 9.86
N THR A 9 -5.84 -1.44 10.54
CA THR A 9 -4.56 -0.72 10.36
C THR A 9 -3.38 -1.56 10.83
N GLY A 10 -2.37 -1.75 9.98
CA GLY A 10 -1.08 -2.36 10.37
C GLY A 10 -0.90 -3.83 10.02
N GLU A 11 -1.93 -4.51 9.51
CA GLU A 11 -1.78 -5.86 8.99
C GLU A 11 -1.12 -5.87 7.60
N ALA A 12 -0.32 -6.91 7.34
CA ALA A 12 0.25 -7.16 6.02
C ALA A 12 -0.87 -7.27 4.96
N ALA A 13 -0.62 -6.70 3.79
CA ALA A 13 -1.59 -6.74 2.71
C ALA A 13 -1.91 -8.18 2.28
N ASP A 14 -3.18 -8.44 2.01
CA ASP A 14 -3.65 -9.76 1.60
C ASP A 14 -3.39 -9.98 0.11
N LEU A 15 -2.25 -10.60 -0.20
CA LEU A 15 -1.85 -10.88 -1.58
C LEU A 15 -2.85 -11.77 -2.31
N GLU A 16 -3.51 -12.70 -1.62
CA GLU A 16 -4.48 -13.60 -2.26
C GLU A 16 -5.78 -12.89 -2.61
N LEU A 17 -6.26 -12.00 -1.74
CA LEU A 17 -7.37 -11.11 -2.08
C LEU A 17 -7.00 -10.21 -3.27
N LEU A 18 -5.80 -9.62 -3.25
CA LEU A 18 -5.34 -8.72 -4.32
C LEU A 18 -5.25 -9.45 -5.68
N LYS A 19 -4.69 -10.66 -5.70
CA LYS A 19 -4.67 -11.54 -6.89
C LYS A 19 -6.07 -11.89 -7.36
N THR A 20 -6.98 -12.18 -6.42
CA THR A 20 -8.38 -12.50 -6.75
C THR A 20 -9.07 -11.31 -7.42
N VAL A 21 -8.91 -10.10 -6.89
CA VAL A 21 -9.47 -8.88 -7.49
C VAL A 21 -8.84 -8.61 -8.85
N ARG A 22 -7.52 -8.72 -8.99
CA ARG A 22 -6.84 -8.56 -10.29
C ARG A 22 -7.37 -9.52 -11.35
N ARG A 23 -7.57 -10.80 -11.01
CA ARG A 23 -8.16 -11.79 -11.94
C ARG A 23 -9.60 -11.45 -12.33
N ALA A 24 -10.39 -10.94 -11.39
CA ALA A 24 -11.79 -10.59 -11.64
C ALA A 24 -11.96 -9.30 -12.47
N ALA A 25 -10.99 -8.38 -12.41
CA ALA A 25 -11.03 -7.10 -13.11
C ALA A 25 -9.65 -6.77 -13.74
N PRO A 26 -9.19 -7.52 -14.75
CA PRO A 26 -7.83 -7.42 -15.29
C PRO A 26 -7.49 -6.02 -15.81
N ASP A 27 -8.44 -5.38 -16.50
CA ASP A 27 -8.24 -4.08 -17.15
C ASP A 27 -8.57 -2.88 -16.27
N THR A 28 -9.01 -3.11 -15.02
CA THR A 28 -9.36 -2.01 -14.10
C THR A 28 -8.15 -1.61 -13.26
N PRO A 29 -7.81 -0.31 -13.17
CA PRO A 29 -6.75 0.15 -12.27
C PRO A 29 -7.01 -0.28 -10.82
N LEU A 30 -6.02 -0.90 -10.19
CA LEU A 30 -6.11 -1.51 -8.87
C LEU A 30 -5.11 -0.85 -7.92
N PHE A 31 -5.62 -0.33 -6.81
CA PHE A 31 -4.82 0.32 -5.77
C PHE A 31 -4.93 -0.42 -4.45
N VAL A 32 -3.85 -0.45 -3.68
CA VAL A 32 -3.83 -0.96 -2.30
C VAL A 32 -3.97 0.18 -1.29
N GLY A 33 -4.95 0.07 -0.39
CA GLY A 33 -5.24 1.09 0.63
C GLY A 33 -4.63 0.82 2.01
N SER A 34 -4.07 -0.37 2.23
CA SER A 34 -3.53 -0.80 3.53
C SER A 34 -2.30 -1.70 3.36
N GLY A 35 -1.40 -1.66 4.34
CA GLY A 35 -0.24 -2.56 4.38
C GLY A 35 0.92 -2.15 3.47
N ALA A 36 0.85 -0.97 2.84
CA ALA A 36 1.92 -0.40 2.03
C ALA A 36 3.01 0.23 2.93
N THR A 37 4.12 -0.49 3.09
CA THR A 37 5.32 -0.05 3.79
C THR A 37 6.53 -0.21 2.86
N PRO A 38 7.70 0.37 3.17
CA PRO A 38 8.89 0.18 2.33
C PRO A 38 9.30 -1.29 2.19
N GLU A 39 8.92 -2.14 3.13
CA GLU A 39 9.22 -3.57 3.13
C GLU A 39 8.25 -4.38 2.26
N THR A 40 7.02 -3.89 2.04
CA THR A 40 5.96 -4.62 1.33
C THR A 40 5.63 -4.04 -0.05
N ILE A 41 5.96 -2.76 -0.30
CA ILE A 41 5.48 -2.00 -1.46
C ILE A 41 5.86 -2.65 -2.80
N ARG A 42 7.07 -3.23 -2.89
CA ARG A 42 7.54 -3.90 -4.11
C ARG A 42 6.68 -5.11 -4.45
N THR A 43 6.46 -5.99 -3.49
CA THR A 43 5.61 -7.20 -3.67
C THR A 43 4.17 -6.83 -4.00
N LEU A 44 3.67 -5.72 -3.43
CA LEU A 44 2.32 -5.24 -3.76
C LEU A 44 2.21 -4.78 -5.21
N PHE A 45 3.24 -4.12 -5.72
CA PHE A 45 3.28 -3.59 -7.10
C PHE A 45 3.49 -4.69 -8.15
N GLU A 46 3.79 -5.93 -7.75
CA GLU A 46 3.72 -7.08 -8.66
C GLU A 46 2.28 -7.34 -9.16
N ILE A 47 1.26 -6.83 -8.46
CA ILE A 47 -0.16 -7.09 -8.75
C ILE A 47 -0.98 -5.79 -8.89
N ALA A 48 -0.68 -4.77 -8.07
CA ALA A 48 -1.39 -3.49 -8.05
C ALA A 48 -0.67 -2.41 -8.86
N ASP A 49 -1.45 -1.45 -9.35
CA ASP A 49 -0.97 -0.33 -10.15
C ASP A 49 -0.52 0.87 -9.28
N GLY A 50 -0.85 0.84 -7.99
CA GLY A 50 -0.44 1.87 -7.03
C GLY A 50 -0.88 1.58 -5.60
N ALA A 51 -0.51 2.49 -4.69
CA ALA A 51 -0.86 2.40 -3.28
C ALA A 51 -1.27 3.77 -2.70
N ILE A 52 -2.19 3.74 -1.74
CA ILE A 52 -2.56 4.88 -0.89
C ILE A 52 -1.93 4.65 0.47
N VAL A 53 -1.06 5.56 0.91
CA VAL A 53 -0.22 5.35 2.10
C VAL A 53 -0.53 6.37 3.19
N GLY A 54 -0.88 5.86 4.38
CA GLY A 54 -1.18 6.65 5.57
C GLY A 54 -0.07 6.57 6.62
N THR A 55 -0.25 5.70 7.61
CA THR A 55 0.60 5.61 8.81
C THR A 55 2.10 5.39 8.50
N ALA A 56 2.45 4.65 7.44
CA ALA A 56 3.85 4.34 7.13
C ALA A 56 4.73 5.58 6.84
N ILE A 57 4.14 6.67 6.35
CA ILE A 57 4.84 7.94 6.06
C ILE A 57 4.71 8.97 7.18
N LYS A 58 3.97 8.66 8.24
CA LYS A 58 3.79 9.53 9.40
C LYS A 58 4.91 9.33 10.41
N LYS A 59 5.28 10.39 11.11
CA LYS A 59 6.22 10.29 12.24
C LYS A 59 5.69 9.26 13.25
N ASP A 60 6.55 8.35 13.69
CA ASP A 60 6.24 7.25 14.62
C ASP A 60 5.09 6.32 14.17
N GLY A 61 4.68 6.35 12.91
CA GLY A 61 3.59 5.52 12.42
C GLY A 61 2.19 5.96 12.88
N LYS A 62 2.03 7.15 13.48
CA LYS A 62 0.75 7.60 14.05
C LYS A 62 0.01 8.52 13.09
N LEU A 63 -1.28 8.26 12.83
CA LEU A 63 -2.06 9.03 11.86
C LEU A 63 -2.18 10.52 12.23
N SER A 64 -2.27 10.82 13.53
CA SER A 64 -2.34 12.17 14.09
C SER A 64 -1.04 12.97 13.97
N ASN A 65 0.09 12.31 13.70
CA ASN A 65 1.37 12.98 13.59
C ASN A 65 1.55 13.67 12.22
N PRO A 66 2.54 14.56 12.08
CA PRO A 66 2.92 15.07 10.76
C PRO A 66 3.52 13.97 9.87
N ILE A 67 3.58 14.26 8.56
CA ILE A 67 4.33 13.46 7.59
C ILE A 67 5.83 13.62 7.88
N ASP A 68 6.57 12.52 7.78
CA ASP A 68 8.03 12.49 7.90
C ASP A 68 8.63 12.32 6.50
N PRO A 69 9.30 13.37 5.95
CA PRO A 69 9.88 13.32 4.61
C PRO A 69 10.85 12.16 4.39
N ALA A 70 11.65 11.81 5.40
CA ALA A 70 12.60 10.71 5.29
C ALA A 70 11.89 9.35 5.11
N ARG A 71 10.71 9.19 5.72
CA ARG A 71 9.86 8.00 5.52
C ARG A 71 9.22 7.97 4.14
N VAL A 72 8.76 9.12 3.64
CA VAL A 72 8.25 9.24 2.26
C VAL A 72 9.32 8.83 1.26
N GLU A 73 10.53 9.39 1.40
CA GLU A 73 11.62 9.05 0.50
C GLU A 73 11.99 7.56 0.56
N ARG A 74 12.04 6.96 1.77
CA ARG A 74 12.32 5.53 1.92
C ARG A 74 11.27 4.68 1.20
N LEU A 75 9.99 5.04 1.32
CA LEU A 75 8.89 4.36 0.63
C LEU A 75 9.01 4.49 -0.89
N VAL A 76 9.21 5.71 -1.39
CA VAL A 76 9.34 5.96 -2.84
C VAL A 76 10.57 5.25 -3.41
N ARG A 77 11.70 5.23 -2.69
CA ARG A 77 12.89 4.47 -3.08
C ARG A 77 12.62 2.97 -3.14
N ALA A 78 11.89 2.42 -2.18
CA ALA A 78 11.56 1.01 -2.16
C ALA A 78 10.57 0.59 -3.27
N ALA A 79 9.71 1.52 -3.72
CA ALA A 79 8.70 1.32 -4.75
C ALA A 79 9.22 1.40 -6.19
N ARG A 80 10.43 1.92 -6.40
CA ARG A 80 11.12 1.96 -7.70
C ARG A 80 11.87 0.65 -7.95
#